data_AF-A0A8T0D5S6-F1
#
_entry.id   AF-A0A8T0D5S6-F1
#
_cell.length_a   1.000
_cell.length_b   1.000
_cell.length_c   1.000
_cell.angle_alpha   90.00
_cell.angle_beta   90.00
_cell.angle_gamma   90.00
#
_symmetry.space_group_name_H-M   'P 1'
#
loop_
_entity.id
_entity.type
_entity.pdbx_description
1 polymer ?
#
loop_
_entity_poly.entity_id
_entity_poly.type
_entity_poly.pdbx_seq_one_letter_code
_entity_poly.pdbx_strand_id
1 'polypeptide(L)'
;MESSPLVIEGLTAIHVLLAGRVHHYLYAKRSKDDGIWVANIHPFLDENTLSTFFSQFGTVIEVEFHVFQAGALIRFEDAKTCDKVLTIPMKKVYPMDIAKLELPDPLRTQKSEWISDYQVAKKESEAALEAYFKQLSDKRTQVDEDGWIVVNKKRRFQSH
;
A
#
# COMPACT_ATOMS: atom_id res chain seq x y z
N MET A 1 24.04 -12.45 29.08
CA MET A 1 24.42 -11.62 27.91
C MET A 1 23.15 -11.00 27.38
N GLU A 2 22.91 -9.74 27.73
CA GLU A 2 21.82 -8.97 27.14
C GLU A 2 22.11 -8.83 25.64
N SER A 3 21.17 -9.25 24.79
CA SER A 3 21.36 -9.15 23.34
C SER A 3 21.25 -7.70 22.91
N SER A 4 22.24 -7.20 22.19
CA SER A 4 22.20 -5.84 21.62
C SER A 4 20.96 -5.63 20.73
N PRO A 5 20.50 -4.37 20.58
CA PRO A 5 19.46 -4.04 19.62
C PRO A 5 19.92 -4.40 18.20
N LEU A 6 18.99 -4.86 17.36
CA LEU A 6 19.24 -4.99 15.94
C LEU A 6 18.99 -3.65 15.28
N VAL A 7 20.04 -3.03 14.76
CA VAL A 7 19.96 -1.73 14.07
C VAL A 7 20.31 -1.93 12.60
N ILE A 8 19.40 -1.55 11.71
CA ILE A 8 19.55 -1.63 10.26
C ILE A 8 19.42 -0.21 9.72
N GLU A 9 20.47 0.33 9.11
CA GLU A 9 20.47 1.70 8.56
C GLU A 9 20.01 2.79 9.55
N GLY A 10 20.32 2.62 10.84
CA GLY A 10 19.91 3.56 11.89
C GLY A 10 18.48 3.37 12.40
N LEU A 11 17.76 2.33 11.94
CA LEU A 11 16.46 1.92 12.46
C LEU A 11 16.63 0.73 13.40
N THR A 12 16.13 0.86 14.62
CA THR A 12 16.07 -0.23 15.61
C THR A 12 14.87 -1.12 15.32
N ALA A 13 15.12 -2.42 15.12
CA ALA A 13 14.08 -3.40 14.91
C ALA A 13 13.41 -3.80 16.25
N ILE A 14 12.09 -3.72 16.29
CA ILE A 14 11.25 -4.11 17.41
C ILE A 14 10.44 -5.32 17.00
N HIS A 15 10.69 -6.46 17.63
CA HIS A 15 10.01 -7.71 17.31
C HIS A 15 8.68 -7.80 18.05
N VAL A 16 7.58 -7.85 17.31
CA VAL A 16 6.23 -8.01 17.86
C VAL A 16 5.58 -9.30 17.39
N LEU A 17 4.72 -9.87 18.23
CA LEU A 17 3.89 -11.03 17.95
C LEU A 17 2.43 -10.58 17.89
N LEU A 18 1.93 -10.41 16.67
CA LEU A 18 0.57 -9.97 16.40
C LEU A 18 -0.42 -11.11 16.63
N ALA A 19 -1.47 -10.85 17.40
CA ALA A 19 -2.55 -11.81 17.71
C ALA A 19 -2.03 -13.18 18.22
N GLY A 20 -0.87 -13.20 18.86
CA GLY A 20 -0.23 -14.41 19.39
C GLY A 20 0.28 -15.40 18.33
N ARG A 21 0.29 -15.05 17.04
CA ARG A 21 0.61 -16.01 15.95
C ARG A 21 1.57 -15.47 14.89
N VAL A 22 1.49 -14.18 14.58
CA VAL A 22 2.22 -13.61 13.44
C VAL A 22 3.41 -12.80 13.95
N HIS A 23 4.62 -13.22 13.61
CA HIS A 23 5.82 -12.45 13.88
C HIS A 23 5.91 -11.26 12.91
N HIS A 24 6.06 -10.05 13.45
CA HIS A 24 6.18 -8.82 12.68
C HIS A 24 7.27 -7.94 13.27
N TYR A 25 7.89 -7.11 12.42
CA TYR A 25 8.95 -6.19 12.85
C TYR A 25 8.53 -4.75 12.59
N LEU A 26 8.55 -3.95 13.64
CA LEU A 26 8.48 -2.50 13.55
C LEU A 26 9.90 -1.92 13.51
N TYR A 27 10.09 -0.82 12.81
CA TYR A 27 11.40 -0.19 12.68
C TYR A 27 11.37 1.23 13.23
N ALA A 28 12.03 1.45 14.36
CA ALA A 28 12.01 2.73 15.07
C ALA A 28 13.30 3.52 14.87
N LYS A 29 13.19 4.82 14.65
CA LYS A 29 14.31 5.78 14.72
C LYS A 29 13.90 7.01 15.50
N ARG A 30 14.88 7.74 16.02
CA ARG A 30 14.63 9.06 16.63
C ARG A 30 14.11 10.02 15.56
N SER A 31 13.01 10.70 15.85
CA SER A 31 12.48 11.79 15.03
C SER A 31 13.18 13.11 15.41
N LYS A 32 13.01 14.13 14.57
CA LYS A 32 13.51 15.50 14.83
C LYS A 32 12.70 16.22 15.91
N ASP A 33 11.43 15.83 16.09
CA ASP A 33 10.49 16.49 17.02
C ASP A 33 10.45 15.81 18.39
N ASP A 34 11.60 15.34 18.89
CA ASP A 34 11.74 14.61 20.17
C ASP A 34 10.89 13.34 20.36
N GLY A 35 10.26 12.85 19.30
CA GLY A 35 9.55 11.57 19.26
C GLY A 35 10.34 10.42 18.61
N ILE A 36 9.65 9.31 18.38
CA ILE A 36 10.15 8.20 17.56
C ILE A 36 9.31 8.08 16.29
N TRP A 37 9.99 7.94 15.15
CA TRP A 37 9.35 7.52 13.92
C TRP A 37 9.37 6.00 13.87
N VAL A 38 8.21 5.39 13.67
CA VAL A 38 8.04 3.94 13.55
C VAL A 38 7.56 3.62 12.14
N ALA A 39 8.31 2.79 11.42
CA ALA A 39 7.97 2.33 10.08
C ALA A 39 7.51 0.86 10.08
N ASN A 40 6.98 0.44 8.92
CA ASN A 40 6.45 -0.90 8.67
C ASN A 40 5.30 -1.25 9.62
N ILE A 41 4.37 -0.31 9.82
CA ILE A 41 3.21 -0.54 10.67
C ILE A 41 2.24 -1.47 9.94
N HIS A 42 1.82 -2.53 10.63
CA HIS A 42 0.89 -3.50 10.08
C HIS A 42 -0.49 -2.85 9.85
N PRO A 43 -1.21 -3.16 8.75
CA PRO A 43 -2.50 -2.53 8.42
C PRO A 43 -3.63 -2.67 9.45
N PHE A 44 -3.48 -3.58 10.41
CA PHE A 44 -4.45 -3.82 11.49
C PHE A 44 -4.05 -3.18 12.82
N LEU A 45 -2.99 -2.40 12.84
CA LEU A 45 -2.58 -1.60 13.99
C LEU A 45 -3.13 -0.19 13.81
N ASP A 46 -4.04 0.20 14.69
CA ASP A 46 -4.55 1.55 14.76
C ASP A 46 -3.76 2.39 15.77
N GLU A 47 -4.09 3.67 15.83
CA GLU A 47 -3.48 4.64 16.75
C GLU A 47 -3.56 4.17 18.21
N ASN A 48 -4.71 3.62 18.62
CA ASN A 48 -4.94 3.18 19.99
C ASN A 48 -4.08 1.97 20.36
N THR A 49 -3.92 1.02 19.42
CA THR A 49 -3.07 -0.16 19.58
C THR A 49 -1.60 0.25 19.72
N LEU A 50 -1.13 1.18 18.88
CA LEU A 50 0.21 1.73 18.96
C LEU A 50 0.42 2.48 20.29
N SER A 51 -0.51 3.37 20.66
CA SER A 51 -0.45 4.12 21.92
C SER A 51 -0.37 3.18 23.12
N THR A 52 -1.22 2.15 23.17
CA THR A 52 -1.23 1.14 24.23
C THR A 52 0.09 0.39 24.30
N PHE A 53 0.62 -0.04 23.16
CA PHE A 53 1.90 -0.73 23.09
C PHE A 53 3.05 0.16 23.55
N PHE A 54 3.13 1.40 23.08
CA PHE A 54 4.25 2.29 23.41
C PHE A 54 4.16 2.86 24.82
N SER A 55 2.97 2.89 25.42
CA SER A 55 2.76 3.26 26.83
C SER A 55 3.51 2.35 27.82
N GLN A 56 3.90 1.14 27.41
CA GLN A 56 4.73 0.27 28.25
C GLN A 56 6.17 0.80 28.47
N PHE A 57 6.62 1.76 27.66
CA PHE A 57 7.96 2.34 27.75
C PHE A 57 7.96 3.69 28.49
N GLY A 58 6.85 4.41 28.47
CA GLY A 58 6.62 5.70 29.14
C GLY A 58 5.31 6.35 28.67
N THR A 59 4.93 7.49 29.25
CA THR A 59 3.68 8.20 28.91
C THR A 59 3.71 8.67 27.46
N VAL A 60 2.78 8.17 26.63
CA VAL A 60 2.56 8.63 25.25
C VAL A 60 1.65 9.86 25.28
N ILE A 61 2.10 10.95 24.68
CA ILE A 61 1.30 12.18 24.52
C ILE A 61 0.47 12.11 23.23
N GLU A 62 1.08 11.61 22.15
CA GLU A 62 0.49 11.69 20.82
C GLU A 62 1.00 10.57 19.92
N VAL A 63 0.12 10.06 19.06
CA VAL A 63 0.44 9.11 17.99
C VAL A 63 -0.13 9.67 16.68
N GLU A 64 0.74 10.09 15.77
CA GLU A 64 0.36 10.62 14.47
C GLU A 64 0.58 9.54 13.39
N PHE A 65 -0.51 9.03 12.82
CA PHE A 65 -0.45 7.92 11.85
C PHE A 65 -0.35 8.42 10.40
N HIS A 66 0.66 7.94 9.67
CA HIS A 66 0.90 8.27 8.27
C HIS A 66 0.63 7.07 7.36
N VAL A 67 -0.62 6.96 6.91
CA VAL A 67 -1.13 5.83 6.10
C VAL A 67 -0.28 5.58 4.86
N PHE A 68 0.08 6.62 4.10
CA PHE A 68 0.83 6.48 2.84
C PHE A 68 2.27 5.98 3.03
N GLN A 69 2.85 6.20 4.20
CA GLN A 69 4.22 5.79 4.51
C GLN A 69 4.27 4.52 5.35
N ALA A 70 3.10 3.92 5.66
CA ALA A 70 2.96 2.79 6.58
C ALA A 70 3.77 3.01 7.86
N GLY A 71 3.67 4.21 8.43
CA GLY A 71 4.45 4.64 9.58
C GLY A 71 3.65 5.55 10.51
N ALA A 72 4.21 5.79 11.70
CA ALA A 72 3.62 6.68 12.69
C ALA A 72 4.72 7.40 13.46
N LEU A 73 4.42 8.63 13.86
CA LEU A 73 5.22 9.40 14.79
C LEU A 73 4.63 9.27 16.19
N ILE A 74 5.46 8.92 17.16
CA ILE A 74 5.03 8.71 18.55
C ILE A 74 5.80 9.68 19.44
N ARG A 75 5.06 10.53 20.15
CA ARG A 75 5.63 11.52 21.08
C ARG A 75 5.40 11.06 22.51
N PHE A 76 6.47 11.10 23.29
CA PHE A 76 6.44 10.77 24.71
C PHE A 76 6.58 12.03 25.56
N GLU A 77 6.11 11.98 26.80
CA GLU A 77 6.29 13.05 27.79
C GLU A 77 7.76 13.25 28.19
N ASP A 78 8.52 12.15 28.30
CA ASP A 78 9.95 12.19 28.59
C ASP A 78 10.77 11.75 27.37
N ALA A 79 11.65 12.63 26.89
CA ALA A 79 12.54 12.38 25.77
C ALA A 79 13.52 11.21 25.99
N LYS A 80 13.80 10.84 27.25
CA LYS A 80 14.61 9.65 27.59
C LYS A 80 13.88 8.34 27.29
N THR A 81 12.56 8.39 27.15
CA THR A 81 11.75 7.22 26.76
C THR A 81 12.11 6.73 25.36
N CYS A 82 12.43 7.66 24.45
CA CYS A 82 12.91 7.34 23.11
C CYS A 82 14.15 6.45 23.15
N ASP A 83 15.10 6.72 24.06
CA ASP A 83 16.32 5.92 24.19
C ASP A 83 16.04 4.51 24.71
N LYS A 84 15.02 4.34 25.58
CA LYS A 84 14.57 3.00 26.01
C LYS A 84 14.01 2.17 24.86
N VAL A 85 13.27 2.81 23.95
CA VAL A 85 12.72 2.14 22.76
C VAL A 85 13.84 1.77 21.77
N LEU A 86 14.80 2.67 21.56
CA LEU A 86 15.92 2.45 20.63
C LEU A 86 17.00 1.49 21.16
N THR A 87 16.92 1.09 22.44
CA THR A 87 17.82 0.11 23.06
C THR A 87 17.16 -1.26 23.25
N ILE A 88 15.98 -1.48 22.68
CA ILE A 88 15.25 -2.75 22.81
C ILE A 88 16.10 -3.92 22.28
N PRO A 89 16.28 -4.98 23.09
CA PRO A 89 17.07 -6.14 22.68
C PRO A 89 16.38 -6.95 21.58
N MET A 90 17.13 -7.38 20.57
CA MET A 90 16.60 -8.14 19.41
C MET A 90 15.83 -9.41 19.79
N LYS A 91 16.24 -10.10 20.86
CA LYS A 91 15.64 -11.38 21.27
C LYS A 91 14.28 -11.23 21.95
N LYS A 92 13.87 -10.00 22.29
CA LYS A 92 12.63 -9.77 23.03
C LYS A 92 11.47 -9.65 22.05
N VAL A 93 10.51 -10.55 22.21
CA VAL A 93 9.25 -10.56 21.45
C VAL A 93 8.18 -9.93 22.31
N TYR A 94 7.50 -8.91 21.79
CA TYR A 94 6.42 -8.26 22.49
C TYR A 94 5.07 -8.70 21.95
N PRO A 95 4.13 -9.16 22.79
CA PRO A 95 2.78 -9.41 22.35
C PRO A 95 2.13 -8.07 21.98
N MET A 96 1.39 -8.07 20.87
CA MET A 96 0.62 -6.92 20.41
C MET A 96 -0.72 -7.42 19.90
N ASP A 97 -1.78 -6.91 20.52
CA ASP A 97 -3.13 -7.15 20.02
C ASP A 97 -3.34 -6.40 18.71
N ILE A 98 -4.20 -6.94 17.86
CA ILE A 98 -4.64 -6.23 16.66
C ILE A 98 -6.02 -5.65 16.94
N ALA A 99 -6.32 -4.50 16.36
CA ALA A 99 -7.67 -3.96 16.42
C ALA A 99 -8.65 -5.04 15.92
N LYS A 100 -9.75 -5.26 16.66
CA LYS A 100 -10.83 -6.12 16.18
C LYS A 100 -11.34 -5.50 14.89
N LEU A 101 -10.99 -6.11 13.77
CA LEU A 101 -11.51 -5.73 12.48
C LEU A 101 -12.99 -6.11 12.48
N GLU A 102 -13.86 -5.16 12.79
CA GLU A 102 -15.21 -5.15 12.27
C GLU A 102 -15.04 -5.01 10.76
N LEU A 103 -14.75 -6.13 10.08
CA LEU A 103 -14.82 -6.19 8.63
C LEU A 103 -16.21 -5.69 8.28
N PRO A 104 -16.37 -4.55 7.58
CA PRO A 104 -17.62 -4.31 6.93
C PRO A 104 -17.83 -5.53 6.04
N ASP A 105 -18.95 -6.21 6.26
CA ASP A 105 -19.38 -7.41 5.54
C ASP A 105 -18.85 -7.33 4.09
N PRO A 106 -17.95 -8.23 3.64
CA PRO A 106 -17.24 -8.08 2.37
C PRO A 106 -18.17 -7.96 1.14
N LEU A 107 -19.46 -8.22 1.34
CA LEU A 107 -20.54 -7.96 0.40
C LEU A 107 -20.95 -6.48 0.26
N ARG A 108 -20.48 -5.55 1.12
CA ARG A 108 -20.87 -4.13 1.12
C ARG A 108 -19.80 -3.14 0.67
N THR A 109 -18.51 -3.51 0.71
CA THR A 109 -17.40 -2.68 0.23
C THR A 109 -16.69 -3.28 -0.98
N GLN A 110 -17.42 -4.06 -1.78
CA GLN A 110 -17.05 -4.29 -3.17
C GLN A 110 -17.10 -2.92 -3.87
N LYS A 111 -15.96 -2.21 -3.93
CA LYS A 111 -15.83 -0.97 -4.72
C LYS A 111 -16.20 -1.33 -6.16
N SER A 112 -17.40 -0.92 -6.58
CA SER A 112 -17.92 -1.10 -7.94
C SER A 112 -16.99 -0.50 -9.00
N GLU A 113 -16.12 0.44 -8.60
CA GLU A 113 -15.09 1.03 -9.45
C GLU A 113 -13.98 0.06 -9.87
N TRP A 114 -13.73 -1.01 -9.10
CA TRP A 114 -12.64 -1.97 -9.37
C TRP A 114 -13.12 -3.22 -10.10
N ILE A 115 -14.42 -3.47 -10.07
CA ILE A 115 -15.07 -4.57 -10.79
C ILE A 115 -15.95 -3.92 -11.84
N SER A 116 -15.33 -3.60 -12.98
CA SER A 116 -16.12 -3.31 -14.18
C SER A 116 -16.95 -4.56 -14.49
N ASP A 117 -18.25 -4.39 -14.71
CA ASP A 117 -19.08 -5.47 -15.21
C ASP A 117 -18.47 -5.93 -16.53
N TYR A 118 -17.89 -7.14 -16.52
CA TYR A 118 -17.20 -7.70 -17.66
C TYR A 118 -18.10 -7.72 -18.91
N GLN A 119 -19.41 -7.86 -18.76
CA GLN A 119 -20.35 -7.82 -19.88
C GLN A 119 -20.46 -6.41 -20.48
N VAL A 120 -20.44 -5.37 -19.65
CA VAL A 120 -20.44 -3.97 -20.09
C VAL A 120 -19.13 -3.63 -20.78
N ALA A 121 -17.99 -3.95 -20.16
CA ALA A 121 -16.66 -3.70 -20.73
C ALA A 121 -16.47 -4.45 -22.07
N LYS A 122 -16.98 -5.69 -22.16
CA LYS A 122 -16.97 -6.46 -23.42
C LYS A 122 -17.80 -5.76 -24.50
N LYS A 123 -19.04 -5.38 -24.19
CA LYS A 123 -19.94 -4.71 -25.15
C LYS A 123 -19.37 -3.39 -25.64
N GLU A 124 -18.78 -2.59 -24.76
CA GLU A 124 -18.13 -1.33 -25.12
C GLU A 124 -16.91 -1.54 -26.02
N SER A 125 -16.09 -2.56 -25.72
CA SER A 125 -14.95 -2.93 -26.56
C SER A 125 -15.37 -3.41 -27.95
N GLU A 126 -16.42 -4.25 -28.04
CA GLU A 126 -16.98 -4.73 -29.31
C GLU A 126 -17.54 -3.56 -30.14
N ALA A 127 -18.29 -2.64 -29.53
CA ALA A 127 -18.82 -1.46 -30.22
C ALA A 127 -17.70 -0.52 -30.70
N ALA A 128 -16.65 -0.33 -29.90
CA ALA A 128 -15.50 0.48 -30.30
C ALA A 128 -14.73 -0.15 -31.48
N LEU A 129 -14.56 -1.47 -31.49
CA LEU A 129 -13.94 -2.19 -32.60
C LEU A 129 -14.81 -2.12 -33.86
N GLU A 130 -16.11 -2.28 -33.75
CA GLU A 130 -17.04 -2.18 -34.88
C GLU A 130 -17.02 -0.77 -35.49
N ALA A 131 -17.05 0.28 -34.66
CA ALA A 131 -16.93 1.66 -35.12
C ALA A 131 -15.58 1.92 -35.82
N TYR A 132 -14.48 1.39 -35.28
CA TYR A 132 -13.15 1.51 -35.88
C TYR A 132 -13.07 0.83 -37.25
N PHE A 133 -13.58 -0.40 -37.37
CA PHE A 133 -13.60 -1.11 -38.65
C PHE A 133 -14.54 -0.49 -39.66
N LYS A 134 -15.70 0.03 -39.23
CA LYS A 134 -16.61 0.79 -40.10
C LYS A 134 -15.96 2.06 -40.64
N GLN A 135 -15.24 2.81 -39.79
CA GLN A 135 -14.50 3.99 -40.23
C GLN A 135 -13.39 3.63 -41.24
N LEU A 136 -12.74 2.48 -41.05
CA LEU A 136 -11.74 1.94 -41.99
C LEU A 136 -12.34 1.50 -43.32
N SER A 137 -13.52 0.86 -43.31
CA SER A 137 -14.23 0.52 -44.53
C SER A 137 -14.68 1.77 -45.26
N ASP A 138 -15.30 2.73 -44.58
CA ASP A 138 -15.80 3.97 -45.18
C ASP A 138 -14.66 4.79 -45.82
N LYS A 139 -13.47 4.81 -45.19
CA LYS A 139 -12.25 5.40 -45.78
C LYS A 139 -11.71 4.63 -46.99
N ARG A 140 -11.90 3.31 -47.07
CA ARG A 140 -11.52 2.51 -48.24
C ARG A 140 -12.51 2.67 -49.41
N THR A 141 -13.76 3.02 -49.13
CA THR A 141 -14.80 3.23 -50.14
C THR A 141 -14.84 4.67 -50.66
N GLN A 142 -14.02 5.59 -50.14
CA GLN A 142 -13.87 6.92 -50.74
C GLN A 142 -13.15 6.80 -52.08
N VAL A 143 -13.94 7.02 -53.14
CA VAL A 143 -13.50 7.15 -54.53
C VAL A 143 -13.19 8.64 -54.78
N ASP A 144 -12.10 8.94 -55.49
CA ASP A 144 -11.80 10.31 -55.90
C ASP A 144 -12.77 10.82 -56.99
N GLU A 145 -12.70 12.12 -57.33
CA GLU A 145 -13.56 12.75 -58.34
C GLU A 145 -13.46 12.11 -59.74
N ASP A 146 -12.41 11.32 -59.99
CA ASP A 146 -12.14 10.62 -61.26
C ASP A 146 -12.54 9.13 -61.24
N GLY A 147 -13.18 8.65 -60.16
CA GLY A 147 -13.74 7.29 -60.12
C GLY A 147 -12.75 6.19 -59.70
N TRP A 148 -11.56 6.54 -59.20
CA TRP A 148 -10.53 5.58 -58.79
C TRP A 148 -10.46 5.39 -57.27
N ILE A 149 -10.27 4.12 -56.85
CA ILE A 149 -10.02 3.76 -55.45
C ILE A 149 -8.49 3.71 -55.25
N VAL A 150 -7.93 4.63 -54.47
CA VAL A 150 -6.50 4.62 -54.14
C VAL A 150 -6.20 3.50 -53.14
N VAL A 151 -5.80 2.33 -53.63
CA VAL A 151 -5.35 1.21 -52.79
C VAL A 151 -3.94 1.50 -52.27
N ASN A 152 -3.84 1.95 -51.02
CA ASN A 152 -2.55 2.15 -50.36
C ASN A 152 -1.89 0.78 -50.06
N LYS A 153 -1.02 0.30 -50.95
CA LYS A 153 -0.25 -0.95 -50.78
C LYS A 153 0.84 -0.79 -49.72
N LYS A 154 0.50 -0.89 -48.42
CA LYS A 154 1.50 -1.17 -47.37
C LYS A 154 1.00 -2.11 -46.29
N ARG A 155 1.33 -3.39 -46.46
CA ARG A 155 2.16 -4.22 -45.55
C ARG A 155 2.24 -5.63 -46.13
N ARG A 156 3.31 -5.91 -46.90
CA ARG A 156 3.83 -7.28 -47.00
C ARG A 156 4.56 -7.53 -45.69
N PHE A 157 4.11 -8.50 -44.90
CA PHE A 157 4.95 -9.07 -43.85
C PHE A 157 6.20 -9.62 -44.54
N GLN A 158 7.37 -9.00 -44.29
CA GLN A 158 8.63 -9.65 -44.57
C GLN A 158 8.91 -10.57 -43.39
N SER A 159 8.73 -11.87 -43.60
CA SER A 159 9.36 -12.90 -42.79
C SER A 159 10.82 -13.00 -43.21
N HIS A 160 11.74 -12.59 -42.34
CA HIS A 160 13.07 -13.18 -42.20
C HIS A 160 13.62 -12.90 -40.81
#